data_AF-A0A137QB26-F1
#
_entry.id   AF-A0A137QB26-F1
#
_cell.length_a   1.000
_cell.length_b   1.000
_cell.length_c   1.000
_cell.angle_alpha   90.00
_cell.angle_beta   90.00
_cell.angle_gamma   90.00
#
_symmetry.space_group_name_H-M   'P 1'
#
loop_
_entity.id
_entity.type
_entity.pdbx_description
1 polymer ?
#
loop_
_entity_poly.entity_id
_entity_poly.type
_entity_poly.pdbx_seq_one_letter_code
_entity_poly.pdbx_strand_id
1 'polypeptide(L)'
;MPKDRARKLCPKFIGPYKVIESNPETSNYKLDLPQALVNRKIHLVFHVSLLRPFHESDNTSFPDQTRPEPYDFSLDDEHEWFVDEIIGHRHLDDGQLEFEVQWSLGDTTWESASNCTDLSALD
;
A
#
# COMPACT_ATOMS: atom_id res chain seq x y z
N MET A 1 3.59 -3.07 3.60
CA MET A 1 3.51 -1.97 4.60
C MET A 1 4.48 -0.90 4.14
N PRO A 2 4.08 0.38 4.07
CA PRO A 2 4.97 1.44 3.60
C PRO A 2 6.22 1.53 4.48
N LYS A 3 7.38 1.68 3.84
CA LYS A 3 8.73 1.61 4.41
C LYS A 3 9.06 2.89 5.22
N ASP A 4 8.24 3.23 6.21
CA ASP A 4 8.54 4.24 7.25
C ASP A 4 7.56 4.19 8.45
N ARG A 5 6.54 3.32 8.44
CA ARG A 5 5.56 3.27 9.55
C ARG A 5 6.03 2.35 10.67
N ALA A 6 6.27 2.94 11.84
CA ALA A 6 6.50 2.19 13.07
C ALA A 6 5.31 1.29 13.40
N ARG A 7 5.52 -0.04 13.43
CA ARG A 7 4.49 -1.06 13.73
C ARG A 7 3.67 -0.78 15.01
N LYS A 8 4.25 -0.07 15.97
CA LYS A 8 3.61 0.27 17.26
C LYS A 8 2.44 1.25 17.11
N LEU A 9 2.41 2.03 16.03
CA LEU A 9 1.37 3.03 15.77
C LEU A 9 0.33 2.56 14.75
N CYS A 10 0.55 1.40 14.13
CA CYS A 10 -0.43 0.83 13.21
C CYS A 10 -1.63 0.28 13.99
N PRO A 11 -2.87 0.64 13.61
CA PRO A 11 -4.04 0.09 14.26
C PRO A 11 -4.17 -1.39 13.98
N LYS A 12 -4.63 -2.11 15.01
CA LYS A 12 -4.79 -3.57 14.96
C LYS A 12 -6.02 -4.01 14.16
N PHE A 13 -7.04 -3.15 14.08
CA PHE A 13 -8.27 -3.39 13.33
C PHE A 13 -8.51 -2.20 12.41
N ILE A 14 -9.03 -2.48 11.21
CA ILE A 14 -9.33 -1.47 10.19
C ILE A 14 -10.83 -1.33 10.02
N GLY A 15 -11.30 -0.08 9.96
CA GLY A 15 -12.67 0.29 9.62
C GLY A 15 -13.76 -0.25 10.55
N PRO A 16 -14.91 0.42 10.60
CA PRO A 16 -16.18 -0.25 10.76
C PRO A 16 -16.66 -0.72 9.38
N TYR A 17 -16.87 -2.03 9.21
CA TYR A 17 -17.50 -2.59 8.01
C TYR A 17 -18.83 -3.23 8.38
N LYS A 18 -19.82 -3.10 7.51
CA LYS A 18 -21.14 -3.68 7.72
C LYS A 18 -21.08 -5.18 7.44
N VAL A 19 -21.78 -5.97 8.26
CA VAL A 19 -21.98 -7.39 8.00
C VAL A 19 -23.13 -7.53 7.01
N ILE A 20 -22.87 -8.15 5.86
CA ILE A 20 -23.88 -8.46 4.84
C ILE A 20 -24.55 -9.80 5.13
N GLU A 21 -23.77 -10.79 5.54
CA GLU A 21 -24.22 -12.16 5.73
C GLU A 21 -23.53 -12.78 6.94
N SER A 22 -24.27 -13.59 7.70
CA SER A 22 -23.76 -14.31 8.86
C SER A 22 -23.99 -15.80 8.69
N ASN A 23 -22.95 -16.59 8.89
CA ASN A 23 -22.99 -18.05 8.87
C ASN A 23 -22.59 -18.58 10.26
N PRO A 24 -23.54 -18.65 11.22
CA PRO A 24 -23.26 -18.99 12.61
C PRO A 24 -22.65 -20.38 12.76
N GLU A 25 -23.05 -21.33 11.91
CA GLU A 25 -22.58 -22.72 11.94
C GLU A 25 -21.05 -22.83 11.80
N THR A 26 -20.45 -21.96 10.99
CA THR A 26 -19.01 -21.93 10.76
C THR A 26 -18.33 -20.72 11.41
N SER A 27 -19.09 -19.93 12.17
CA SER A 27 -18.62 -18.68 12.80
C SER A 27 -17.98 -17.70 11.79
N ASN A 28 -18.49 -17.68 10.57
CA ASN A 28 -18.00 -16.82 9.49
C ASN A 28 -19.00 -15.71 9.17
N TYR A 29 -18.49 -14.53 8.86
CA TYR A 29 -19.29 -13.35 8.52
C TYR A 29 -18.75 -12.72 7.25
N LYS A 30 -19.65 -12.32 6.37
CA LYS A 30 -19.32 -11.59 5.15
C LYS A 30 -19.46 -10.10 5.40
N LEU A 31 -18.41 -9.35 5.09
CA LEU A 31 -18.36 -7.90 5.27
C LEU A 31 -18.56 -7.17 3.94
N ASP A 32 -19.17 -6.00 4.03
CA ASP A 32 -19.23 -4.99 2.96
C ASP A 32 -17.91 -4.21 2.95
N LEU A 33 -16.95 -4.69 2.17
CA LEU A 33 -15.64 -4.08 2.04
C LEU A 33 -15.63 -3.06 0.89
N PRO A 34 -14.93 -1.92 1.04
CA PRO A 34 -14.66 -0.98 -0.05
C PRO A 34 -14.02 -1.67 -1.25
N GLN A 35 -14.37 -1.24 -2.47
CA GLN A 35 -13.85 -1.81 -3.72
C GLN A 35 -12.32 -1.81 -3.77
N ALA A 36 -11.65 -0.81 -3.19
CA ALA A 36 -10.19 -0.75 -3.14
C ALA A 36 -9.57 -1.98 -2.43
N LEU A 37 -10.21 -2.51 -1.39
CA LEU A 37 -9.77 -3.75 -0.72
C LEU A 37 -10.07 -4.99 -1.55
N VAL A 38 -11.23 -5.01 -2.21
CA VAL A 38 -11.63 -6.12 -3.09
C VAL A 38 -10.69 -6.22 -4.29
N ASN A 39 -10.30 -5.08 -4.89
CA ASN A 39 -9.35 -5.01 -6.00
C ASN A 39 -7.97 -5.56 -5.58
N ARG A 40 -7.58 -5.36 -4.32
CA ARG A 40 -6.38 -5.97 -3.70
C ARG A 40 -6.56 -7.44 -3.34
N LYS A 41 -7.67 -8.08 -3.78
CA LYS A 41 -8.01 -9.49 -3.59
C LYS A 41 -8.21 -9.90 -2.13
N ILE A 42 -8.64 -8.97 -1.27
CA ILE A 42 -9.00 -9.30 0.11
C ILE A 42 -10.34 -10.02 0.12
N HIS A 43 -10.40 -11.16 0.83
CA HIS A 43 -11.63 -11.93 0.97
C HIS A 43 -12.70 -11.16 1.74
N LEU A 44 -13.96 -11.30 1.33
CA LEU A 44 -15.10 -10.67 2.01
C LEU A 44 -15.51 -11.41 3.29
N VAL A 45 -15.14 -12.68 3.42
CA VAL A 45 -15.59 -13.57 4.51
C VAL A 45 -14.49 -13.72 5.55
N PHE A 46 -14.82 -13.45 6.80
CA PHE A 46 -13.91 -13.52 7.94
C PHE A 46 -14.51 -14.37 9.06
N HIS A 47 -13.66 -15.14 9.72
CA HIS A 47 -14.03 -15.83 10.94
C HIS A 47 -14.20 -14.81 12.09
N VAL A 48 -15.13 -15.07 13.00
CA VAL A 48 -15.49 -14.18 14.12
C VAL A 48 -14.31 -13.77 15.00
N SER A 49 -13.28 -14.63 15.12
CA SER A 49 -12.07 -14.33 15.90
C SER A 49 -11.24 -13.16 15.36
N LEU A 50 -11.44 -12.79 14.09
CA LEU A 50 -10.80 -11.66 13.43
C LEU A 50 -11.65 -10.39 13.48
N LEU A 51 -12.88 -10.48 13.99
CA LEU A 51 -13.83 -9.38 14.03
C LEU A 51 -13.96 -8.81 15.44
N ARG A 52 -14.28 -7.52 15.51
CA ARG A 52 -14.61 -6.81 16.75
C ARG A 52 -15.86 -5.98 16.49
N PRO A 53 -16.87 -6.03 17.39
CA PRO A 53 -17.96 -5.07 17.35
C PRO A 53 -17.42 -3.65 17.39
N PHE A 54 -17.91 -2.81 16.49
CA PHE A 54 -17.60 -1.39 16.51
C PHE A 54 -18.49 -0.71 17.54
N HIS A 55 -17.87 0.10 18.41
CA HIS A 55 -18.56 0.95 19.36
C HIS A 55 -18.24 2.40 19.01
N GLU A 56 -19.28 3.19 18.78
CA GLU A 56 -19.12 4.63 18.55
C GLU A 56 -18.53 5.29 19.79
N SER A 57 -17.55 6.18 19.58
CA SER A 57 -16.98 6.98 20.67
C SER A 57 -18.01 8.01 21.11
N ASP A 58 -18.15 8.21 22.41
CA ASP A 58 -19.03 9.25 22.95
C ASP A 58 -18.40 10.64 22.72
N ASN A 59 -18.91 11.33 21.70
CA ASN A 59 -18.45 12.66 21.32
C ASN A 59 -18.72 13.73 22.40
N THR A 60 -19.55 13.46 23.40
CA THR A 60 -19.83 14.42 24.48
C THR A 60 -18.72 14.44 25.53
N SER A 61 -18.09 13.29 25.78
CA SER A 61 -16.99 13.15 26.74
C SER A 61 -15.61 13.36 26.10
N PHE A 62 -15.48 13.16 24.79
CA PHE A 62 -14.22 13.33 24.06
C PHE A 62 -14.39 14.14 22.76
N PRO A 63 -14.62 15.46 22.84
CA PRO A 63 -14.55 16.32 21.68
C PRO A 63 -13.16 16.23 21.03
N ASP A 64 -13.11 16.17 19.70
CA ASP A 64 -11.89 16.12 18.85
C ASP A 64 -11.13 14.78 18.74
N GLN A 65 -11.76 13.64 19.04
CA GLN A 65 -11.21 12.33 18.62
C GLN A 65 -11.45 12.05 17.13
N THR A 66 -10.86 12.84 16.24
CA THR A 66 -10.74 12.46 14.82
C THR A 66 -9.70 11.35 14.71
N ARG A 67 -10.16 10.10 14.56
CA ARG A 67 -9.26 8.96 14.34
C ARG A 67 -8.72 9.06 12.92
N PRO A 68 -7.42 9.31 12.71
CA PRO A 68 -6.86 9.36 11.37
C PRO A 68 -7.10 8.02 10.68
N GLU A 69 -7.62 8.05 9.45
CA GLU A 69 -7.72 6.85 8.62
C GLU A 69 -6.30 6.31 8.42
N PRO A 70 -5.98 5.15 9.01
CA PRO A 70 -4.60 4.66 9.05
C PRO A 70 -4.13 4.13 7.70
N TYR A 71 -5.06 3.84 6.80
CA TYR A 71 -4.78 3.28 5.49
C TYR A 71 -5.45 4.15 4.44
N ASP A 72 -4.61 4.80 3.65
CA ASP A 72 -5.03 5.38 2.39
C ASP A 72 -4.98 4.28 1.34
N PHE A 73 -6.16 3.85 0.88
CA PHE A 73 -6.27 2.83 -0.16
C PHE A 73 -6.17 3.40 -1.58
N SER A 74 -6.04 4.72 -1.72
CA SER A 74 -5.92 5.43 -3.00
C SER A 74 -4.50 5.47 -3.58
N LEU A 75 -3.51 5.00 -2.82
CA LEU A 75 -2.22 4.65 -3.40
C LEU A 75 -2.41 3.37 -4.21
N ASP A 76 -2.65 3.54 -5.50
CA ASP A 76 -2.34 2.52 -6.49
C ASP A 76 -0.89 2.11 -6.20
N ASP A 77 -0.69 0.81 -5.93
CA ASP A 77 0.65 0.22 -5.87
C ASP A 77 1.18 0.15 -7.31
N GLU A 78 1.09 1.23 -8.09
CA GLU A 78 2.06 1.45 -9.15
C GLU A 78 3.38 1.45 -8.41
N HIS A 79 4.12 0.36 -8.55
CA HIS A 79 5.45 0.23 -7.99
C HIS A 79 6.31 1.25 -8.73
N GLU A 80 6.23 2.51 -8.32
CA GLU A 80 7.22 3.53 -8.65
C GLU A 80 8.50 3.06 -7.98
N TRP A 81 9.31 2.34 -8.76
CA TRP A 81 10.62 1.91 -8.33
C TRP A 81 11.49 3.14 -8.19
N PHE A 82 11.78 3.52 -6.96
CA PHE A 82 12.71 4.61 -6.69
C PHE A 82 14.11 4.19 -7.14
N VAL A 83 14.66 4.98 -8.07
CA VAL A 83 16.08 4.97 -8.41
C VAL A 83 16.84 5.58 -7.24
N ASP A 84 17.86 4.86 -6.77
CA ASP A 84 18.75 5.31 -5.69
C ASP A 84 19.86 6.19 -6.28
N GLU A 85 20.56 5.68 -7.30
CA GLU A 85 21.67 6.37 -7.96
C GLU A 85 21.87 5.86 -9.41
N ILE A 86 22.38 6.71 -10.29
CA ILE A 86 22.95 6.28 -11.59
C ILE A 86 24.45 6.10 -11.39
N ILE A 87 24.91 4.85 -11.40
CA ILE A 87 26.30 4.51 -11.08
C ILE A 87 27.21 4.42 -12.30
N GLY A 88 26.64 4.45 -13.51
CA GLY A 88 27.40 4.30 -14.74
C GLY A 88 26.60 4.62 -16.01
N HIS A 89 27.31 4.72 -17.13
CA HIS A 89 26.72 4.80 -18.45
C HIS A 89 27.60 4.08 -19.48
N ARG A 90 26.98 3.56 -20.54
CA ARG A 90 27.70 2.95 -21.67
C ARG A 90 27.04 3.32 -22.99
N HIS A 91 27.87 3.41 -24.02
CA HIS A 91 27.40 3.50 -25.40
C HIS A 91 27.45 2.10 -26.01
N LEU A 92 26.34 1.68 -26.60
CA LEU A 92 26.26 0.47 -27.40
C LEU A 92 26.77 0.75 -28.82
N ASP A 93 27.18 -0.31 -29.52
CA ASP A 93 27.73 -0.22 -30.88
C ASP A 93 26.75 0.33 -31.91
N ASP A 94 25.45 0.29 -31.62
CA ASP A 94 24.36 0.87 -32.41
C ASP A 94 24.09 2.35 -32.11
N GLY A 95 24.90 2.96 -31.24
CA GLY A 95 24.81 4.35 -30.83
C GLY A 95 23.80 4.62 -29.70
N GLN A 96 23.17 3.58 -29.14
CA GLN A 96 22.27 3.75 -28.00
C GLN A 96 23.05 4.02 -26.71
N LEU A 97 22.55 4.94 -25.90
CA LEU A 97 23.07 5.24 -24.57
C LEU A 97 22.23 4.50 -23.53
N GLU A 98 22.91 3.74 -22.68
CA GLU A 98 22.31 3.06 -21.53
C GLU A 98 22.96 3.56 -20.23
N PHE A 99 22.15 3.62 -19.19
CA PHE A 99 22.56 3.98 -17.83
C PHE A 99 22.49 2.77 -16.93
N GLU A 100 23.48 2.65 -16.06
CA GLU A 100 23.48 1.66 -14.99
C GLU A 100 22.73 2.26 -13.80
N VAL A 101 21.52 1.76 -13.56
CA VAL A 101 20.60 2.27 -12.56
C VAL A 101 20.67 1.36 -11.34
N GLN A 102 21.01 1.93 -10.19
CA GLN A 102 20.90 1.27 -8.90
C GLN A 102 19.51 1.55 -8.32
N TRP A 103 18.75 0.49 -8.05
CA TRP A 103 17.42 0.58 -7.47
C TRP A 103 17.48 0.62 -5.94
N SER A 104 16.46 1.21 -5.32
CA SER A 104 16.34 1.30 -3.84
C SER A 104 16.29 -0.05 -3.09
N LEU A 105 16.18 -1.19 -3.79
CA LEU A 105 16.31 -2.54 -3.22
C LEU A 105 17.71 -3.16 -3.40
N GLY A 106 18.64 -2.45 -4.04
CA GLY A 106 20.02 -2.88 -4.26
C GLY A 106 20.26 -3.66 -5.56
N ASP A 107 19.21 -3.92 -6.34
CA ASP A 107 19.36 -4.45 -7.69
C ASP A 107 19.97 -3.40 -8.62
N THR A 108 20.69 -3.85 -9.64
CA THR A 108 21.31 -2.98 -10.66
C THR A 108 20.90 -3.47 -12.04
N THR A 109 20.31 -2.59 -12.84
CA THR A 109 19.94 -2.89 -14.23
C THR A 109 20.47 -1.83 -15.20
N TRP A 110 20.62 -2.22 -16.46
CA TRP A 110 20.94 -1.30 -17.54
C TRP A 110 19.64 -0.82 -18.19
N GLU A 111 19.37 0.48 -18.12
CA GLU A 111 18.18 1.10 -18.67
C GLU A 111 18.52 2.01 -19.84
N SER A 112 17.68 2.01 -20.88
CA SER A 112 17.83 2.91 -22.02
C SER A 112 17.65 4.36 -21.59
N ALA A 113 18.39 5.29 -22.20
CA ALA A 113 18.19 6.73 -21.99
C ALA A 113 16.73 7.18 -22.18
N SER A 114 15.98 6.50 -23.05
CA SER A 114 14.54 6.73 -23.29
C SER A 114 13.66 6.46 -22.06
N ASN A 115 14.03 5.48 -21.23
CA ASN A 115 13.35 5.17 -19.96
C ASN A 115 13.78 6.14 -18.85
N CYS A 116 14.96 6.77 -18.99
CA CYS A 116 15.54 7.64 -17.98
C CYS A 116 15.16 9.12 -18.13
N THR A 117 14.42 9.52 -19.18
CA THR A 117 14.02 10.93 -19.37
C THR A 117 13.00 11.44 -18.36
N ASP A 118 12.24 10.54 -17.73
CA ASP A 118 11.22 10.87 -16.72
C ASP A 118 11.77 10.75 -15.28
N LEU A 119 13.05 10.34 -15.12
CA LEU A 119 13.67 10.20 -13.82
C LEU A 119 14.06 11.57 -13.28
N SER A 120 13.43 11.97 -12.18
CA SER A 120 13.69 13.21 -11.42
C SER A 120 15.07 13.27 -10.75
N ALA A 121 15.98 12.32 -11.06
CA ALA A 121 17.33 12.23 -10.51
C ALA A 121 18.38 13.10 -11.24
N LEU A 122 17.98 13.92 -12.21
CA LEU A 122 18.83 14.87 -12.93
C LEU A 122 18.53 16.33 -12.50
N ASP A 123 18.87 16.67 -11.26
CA ASP A 123 19.15 18.07 -10.83
C ASP A 123 20.45 18.09 -10.00
#